data_AF-A0A497N461-F1
#
_entry.id   AF-A0A497N461-F1
#
_cell.length_a   1.000
_cell.length_b   1.000
_cell.length_c   1.000
_cell.angle_alpha   90.00
_cell.angle_beta   90.00
_cell.angle_gamma   90.00
#
_symmetry.space_group_name_H-M   'P 1'
#
loop_
_entity.id
_entity.type
_entity.pdbx_description
1 polymer ?
#
loop_
_entity_poly.entity_id
_entity_poly.type
_entity_poly.pdbx_seq_one_letter_code
_entity_poly.pdbx_strand_id
1 'polypeptide(L)'
;PRATFFAESVFSERFGAPYCMFKLGCKGPLVRCDVPERGWINGVGGCPNSGGPCIGCTEPGFPDLFEPFTEAKLPQPLLPPRLEAAIPAARRLERPLETPPSGFPYFSGAAFAAAALATAMAGLYLRKRRREG
;
A
#
# COMPACT_ATOMS: atom_id res chain seq x y z
N PRO A 1 1.97 -2.62 -24.46
CA PRO A 1 0.50 -2.41 -24.58
C PRO A 1 -0.20 -1.82 -23.34
N ARG A 2 0.13 -2.20 -22.11
CA ARG A 2 -0.58 -1.76 -20.88
C ARG A 2 -0.03 -0.48 -20.22
N ALA A 3 0.83 0.27 -20.93
CA ALA A 3 1.48 1.47 -20.42
C ALA A 3 0.50 2.65 -20.26
N THR A 4 -0.48 2.79 -21.15
CA THR A 4 -1.52 3.84 -21.05
C THR A 4 -2.33 3.70 -19.77
N PHE A 5 -2.77 2.48 -19.43
CA PHE A 5 -3.47 2.21 -18.18
C PHE A 5 -2.64 2.55 -16.93
N PHE A 6 -1.31 2.39 -17.00
CA PHE A 6 -0.42 2.84 -15.93
C PHE A 6 -0.42 4.36 -15.80
N ALA A 7 -0.32 5.09 -16.92
CA ALA A 7 -0.35 6.55 -16.94
C ALA A 7 -1.70 7.14 -16.46
N GLU A 8 -2.80 6.46 -16.76
CA GLU A 8 -4.16 6.83 -16.35
C GLU A 8 -4.52 6.34 -14.94
N SER A 9 -3.60 5.68 -14.22
CA SER A 9 -3.84 5.09 -12.90
C SER A 9 -4.98 4.05 -12.87
N VAL A 10 -5.20 3.35 -13.99
CA VAL A 10 -6.18 2.26 -14.12
C VAL A 10 -5.49 0.92 -13.90
N PHE A 11 -5.75 0.30 -12.74
CA PHE A 11 -5.05 -0.91 -12.30
C PHE A 11 -5.97 -2.13 -12.25
N SER A 12 -5.40 -3.29 -12.59
CA SER A 12 -6.04 -4.60 -12.45
C SER A 12 -6.09 -5.02 -10.99
N GLU A 13 -7.25 -5.49 -10.54
CA GLU A 13 -7.46 -6.05 -9.20
C GLU A 13 -7.17 -7.56 -9.13
N ARG A 14 -7.16 -8.24 -10.27
CA ARG A 14 -6.94 -9.68 -10.39
C ARG A 14 -6.15 -10.04 -11.65
N PHE A 15 -5.45 -11.17 -11.61
CA PHE A 15 -4.78 -11.71 -12.80
C PHE A 15 -5.80 -11.99 -13.92
N GLY A 16 -5.38 -11.75 -15.16
CA GLY A 16 -6.22 -11.90 -16.36
C GLY A 16 -7.09 -10.69 -16.71
N ALA A 17 -7.15 -9.65 -15.86
CA ALA A 17 -7.80 -8.40 -16.23
C ALA A 17 -7.01 -7.65 -17.34
N PRO A 18 -7.68 -6.85 -18.20
CA PRO A 18 -7.03 -6.18 -19.32
C PRO A 18 -6.14 -5.00 -18.91
N TYR A 19 -6.27 -4.49 -17.68
CA TYR A 19 -5.64 -3.26 -17.20
C TYR A 19 -4.20 -3.45 -16.68
N CYS A 20 -3.60 -2.38 -16.14
CA CYS A 20 -2.23 -2.40 -15.64
C CYS A 20 -2.08 -3.29 -14.39
N MET A 21 -1.11 -4.21 -14.43
CA MET A 21 -0.85 -5.18 -13.35
C MET A 21 0.16 -4.66 -12.30
N PHE A 22 0.41 -3.35 -12.24
CA PHE A 22 1.36 -2.76 -11.29
C PHE A 22 1.03 -3.14 -9.84
N LYS A 23 -0.25 -3.04 -9.46
CA LYS A 23 -0.73 -3.44 -8.12
C LYS A 23 -0.60 -4.94 -7.82
N LEU A 24 -0.48 -5.76 -8.86
CA LEU A 24 -0.30 -7.22 -8.76
C LEU A 24 1.19 -7.63 -8.80
N GLY A 25 2.10 -6.65 -8.72
CA GLY A 25 3.54 -6.87 -8.61
C GLY A 25 4.35 -6.72 -9.88
N CYS A 26 3.75 -6.21 -10.96
CA CYS A 26 4.48 -5.93 -12.20
C CYS A 26 5.59 -4.89 -12.00
N LYS A 27 6.84 -5.31 -12.23
CA LYS A 27 8.06 -4.49 -12.14
C LYS A 27 8.43 -3.79 -13.45
N GLY A 28 7.58 -3.92 -14.47
CA GLY A 28 7.83 -3.42 -15.84
C GLY A 28 8.32 -1.97 -15.94
N PRO A 29 7.80 -1.01 -15.14
CA PRO A 29 8.28 0.38 -15.19
C PRO A 29 9.76 0.60 -14.82
N LEU A 30 10.40 -0.37 -14.15
CA LEU A 30 11.81 -0.30 -13.73
C LEU A 30 12.75 -1.08 -14.63
N VAL A 31 12.20 -2.01 -15.42
CA VAL A 31 12.97 -3.07 -16.07
C VAL A 31 13.26 -2.68 -17.51
N ARG A 32 14.54 -2.74 -17.90
CA ARG A 32 15.01 -2.57 -19.27
C ARG A 32 14.82 -3.88 -20.03
N CYS A 33 13.67 -4.03 -20.64
CA CYS A 33 13.31 -5.20 -21.43
C CYS A 33 12.44 -4.79 -22.62
N ASP A 34 12.81 -5.25 -23.81
CA ASP A 34 12.13 -4.95 -25.08
C ASP A 34 10.97 -5.91 -25.39
N VAL A 35 10.80 -6.98 -24.62
CA VAL A 35 9.74 -8.00 -24.80
C VAL A 35 8.34 -7.43 -24.99
N PRO A 36 7.91 -6.35 -24.29
CA PRO A 36 6.58 -5.78 -24.51
C PRO A 36 6.36 -5.23 -25.93
N GLU A 37 7.44 -4.84 -26.61
CA GLU A 37 7.45 -4.29 -27.96
C GLU A 37 7.81 -5.37 -29.00
N ARG A 38 8.88 -6.13 -28.74
CA ARG A 38 9.38 -7.20 -29.63
C ARG A 38 8.52 -8.47 -29.63
N GLY A 39 7.81 -8.75 -28.55
CA GLY A 39 7.16 -10.05 -28.32
C GLY A 39 8.14 -11.14 -27.83
N TRP A 40 7.63 -12.34 -27.55
CA TRP A 40 8.45 -13.44 -27.02
C TRP A 40 9.00 -14.33 -28.14
N ILE A 41 8.13 -15.01 -28.89
CA ILE A 41 8.48 -15.88 -30.02
C ILE A 41 7.80 -15.33 -31.26
N ASN A 42 8.57 -14.92 -32.27
CA ASN A 42 8.05 -14.39 -33.54
C ASN A 42 7.01 -13.27 -33.37
N GLY A 43 7.23 -12.35 -32.43
CA GLY A 43 6.29 -11.26 -32.14
C GLY A 43 5.07 -11.67 -31.31
N VAL A 44 4.92 -12.95 -30.95
CA VAL A 44 3.78 -13.46 -30.19
C VAL A 44 4.11 -13.51 -28.70
N GLY A 45 3.17 -13.02 -27.89
CA GLY A 45 3.20 -13.13 -26.43
C GLY A 45 4.07 -12.08 -25.74
N GLY A 46 4.75 -12.52 -24.68
CA GLY A 46 5.52 -11.67 -23.75
C GLY A 46 4.80 -11.48 -22.42
N CYS A 47 5.52 -11.20 -21.34
CA CYS A 47 4.95 -11.25 -19.99
C CYS A 47 3.79 -10.24 -19.81
N PRO A 48 4.02 -8.91 -19.88
CA PRO A 48 2.95 -7.95 -19.69
C PRO A 48 1.99 -7.87 -20.88
N ASN A 49 2.27 -8.54 -21.99
CA ASN A 49 1.39 -8.63 -23.16
C ASN A 49 0.35 -9.75 -22.95
N SER A 50 0.79 -10.89 -22.44
CA SER A 50 -0.03 -12.08 -22.19
C SER A 50 -0.74 -12.09 -20.84
N GLY A 51 -0.62 -11.03 -20.02
CA GLY A 51 -1.30 -10.95 -18.72
C GLY A 51 -0.49 -11.46 -17.54
N GLY A 52 0.81 -11.69 -17.73
CA GLY A 52 1.76 -11.93 -16.64
C GLY A 52 2.42 -10.63 -16.16
N PRO A 53 2.54 -10.38 -14.85
CA PRO A 53 3.37 -9.29 -14.35
C PRO A 53 4.83 -9.50 -14.77
N CYS A 54 5.53 -8.41 -15.10
CA CYS A 54 6.99 -8.47 -15.29
C CYS A 54 7.67 -8.70 -13.93
N ILE A 55 8.62 -9.63 -13.87
CA ILE A 55 9.37 -9.97 -12.66
C ILE A 55 10.79 -9.37 -12.61
N GLY A 56 11.21 -8.69 -13.68
CA GLY A 56 12.54 -8.07 -13.75
C GLY A 56 13.71 -9.00 -14.03
N CYS A 57 13.48 -10.11 -14.75
CA CYS A 57 14.52 -11.09 -15.05
C CYS A 57 15.73 -10.58 -15.84
N THR A 58 15.66 -9.39 -16.45
CA THR A 58 16.76 -8.78 -17.22
C THR A 58 17.57 -7.76 -16.40
N GLU A 59 17.17 -7.45 -15.17
CA GLU A 59 17.88 -6.48 -14.33
C GLU A 59 18.90 -7.17 -13.42
N PRO A 60 20.02 -6.49 -13.12
CA PRO A 60 21.00 -6.98 -12.15
C PRO A 60 20.37 -7.06 -10.75
N GLY A 61 20.60 -8.17 -10.06
CA GLY A 61 20.05 -8.44 -8.73
C GLY A 61 18.68 -9.13 -8.73
N PHE A 62 18.20 -9.59 -9.88
CA PHE A 62 17.17 -10.62 -9.93
C PHE A 62 17.73 -11.97 -9.44
N PRO A 63 16.98 -12.76 -8.63
CA PRO A 63 15.62 -12.51 -8.15
C PRO A 63 15.53 -11.63 -6.88
N ASP A 64 16.58 -11.61 -6.05
CA ASP A 64 16.51 -11.14 -4.66
C ASP A 64 16.00 -9.70 -4.48
N LEU A 65 16.37 -8.79 -5.39
CA LEU A 65 15.93 -7.39 -5.31
C LEU A 65 14.48 -7.20 -5.79
N PHE A 66 13.97 -8.10 -6.62
CA PHE A 66 12.67 -7.97 -7.26
C PHE A 66 11.57 -8.76 -6.54
N GLU A 67 11.93 -9.56 -5.55
CA GLU A 67 11.01 -10.22 -4.66
C GLU A 67 10.35 -9.25 -3.67
N PRO A 68 9.08 -9.49 -3.28
CA PRO A 68 8.17 -10.53 -3.77
C PRO A 68 7.50 -10.17 -5.12
N PHE A 69 7.24 -11.19 -5.94
CA PHE A 69 6.73 -11.03 -7.32
C PHE A 69 5.25 -10.68 -7.44
N THR A 70 4.45 -11.04 -6.44
CA THR A 70 2.99 -10.86 -6.45
C THR A 70 2.53 -9.61 -5.69
N GLU A 71 3.46 -8.81 -5.17
CA GLU A 71 3.16 -7.59 -4.44
C GLU A 71 3.71 -6.38 -5.18
N ALA A 72 3.01 -5.25 -5.06
CA ALA A 72 3.41 -3.95 -5.57
C ALA A 72 4.57 -3.32 -4.77
N LYS A 73 5.54 -4.13 -4.36
CA LYS A 73 6.82 -3.67 -3.83
C LYS A 73 7.75 -3.42 -5.00
N LEU A 74 8.46 -2.30 -5.00
CA LEU A 74 9.50 -2.01 -5.98
C LEU A 74 10.89 -2.15 -5.34
N PRO A 75 11.90 -2.65 -6.07
CA PRO A 75 13.28 -2.62 -5.61
C PRO A 75 13.72 -1.19 -5.33
N GLN A 76 14.04 -0.91 -4.06
CA GLN A 76 14.82 0.27 -3.67
C GLN A 76 16.31 -0.09 -3.85
N PRO A 77 17.20 0.78 -4.35
CA PRO A 77 17.07 2.23 -4.59
C PRO A 77 16.83 2.61 -6.07
N LEU A 78 16.46 1.66 -6.93
CA LEU A 78 16.38 1.84 -8.38
C LEU A 78 15.18 2.68 -8.86
N LEU A 79 14.47 3.33 -7.94
CA LEU A 79 13.22 4.01 -8.21
C LEU A 79 13.47 5.39 -8.82
N PRO A 80 13.04 5.67 -10.07
CA PRO A 80 13.03 7.03 -10.55
C PRO A 80 11.97 7.82 -9.75
N PRO A 81 12.23 9.09 -9.37
CA PRO A 81 11.34 9.88 -8.51
C PRO A 81 9.89 9.97 -9.01
N ARG A 82 9.69 9.87 -10.33
CA ARG A 82 8.38 9.88 -10.97
C ARG A 82 7.55 8.63 -10.69
N LEU A 83 8.19 7.48 -10.53
CA LEU A 83 7.52 6.22 -10.21
C LEU A 83 7.19 6.15 -8.71
N GLU A 84 8.01 6.77 -7.87
CA GLU A 84 7.74 6.92 -6.42
C GLU A 84 6.45 7.68 -6.13
N ALA A 85 6.15 8.72 -6.93
CA ALA A 85 4.88 9.45 -6.84
C ALA A 85 3.66 8.66 -7.35
N ALA A 86 3.87 7.68 -8.23
CA ALA A 86 2.81 6.83 -8.79
C ALA A 86 2.52 5.59 -7.94
N ILE A 87 3.47 5.17 -7.10
CA ILE A 87 3.16 4.32 -5.97
C ILE A 87 2.25 5.16 -5.08
N PRO A 88 0.99 4.76 -4.82
CA PRO A 88 0.24 5.43 -3.77
C PRO A 88 1.12 5.29 -2.55
N ALA A 89 1.65 6.42 -2.05
CA ALA A 89 2.59 6.45 -0.93
C ALA A 89 2.17 5.34 0.00
N ALA A 90 3.06 4.38 0.24
CA ALA A 90 2.85 3.31 1.19
C ALA A 90 2.82 3.94 2.60
N ARG A 91 1.89 4.86 2.81
CA ARG A 91 1.47 5.54 4.03
C ARG A 91 0.69 4.54 4.89
N ARG A 92 1.16 3.28 4.88
CA ARG A 92 0.65 2.13 5.62
C ARG A 92 1.62 0.93 5.64
N LEU A 93 2.91 1.09 5.34
CA LEU A 93 3.90 0.05 5.71
C LEU A 93 5.09 0.58 6.53
N GLU A 94 5.18 1.89 6.74
CA GLU A 94 5.77 2.45 7.95
C GLU A 94 4.67 2.70 8.98
N ARG A 95 4.01 1.62 9.44
CA ARG A 95 3.63 1.63 10.84
C ARG A 95 4.74 0.85 11.52
N PRO A 96 5.72 1.54 12.15
CA PRO A 96 6.48 0.89 13.19
C PRO A 96 5.46 0.20 14.09
N LEU A 97 5.82 -0.99 14.52
CA LEU A 97 5.15 -1.69 15.59
C LEU A 97 5.32 -0.81 16.85
N GLU A 98 4.54 0.27 16.96
CA GLU A 98 4.28 0.95 18.21
C GLU A 98 3.36 0.01 18.98
N THR A 99 3.95 -1.04 19.54
CA THR A 99 3.63 -1.35 20.93
C THR A 99 3.68 0.00 21.66
N PRO A 100 2.57 0.50 22.22
CA PRO A 100 2.64 1.68 23.06
C PRO A 100 3.71 1.39 24.13
N PRO A 101 4.62 2.34 24.42
CA PRO A 101 5.70 2.11 25.36
C PRO A 101 5.13 1.50 26.63
N SER A 102 5.60 0.30 26.94
CA SER A 102 5.38 -0.43 28.18
C SER A 102 5.65 0.52 29.34
N GLY A 103 4.58 1.11 29.89
CA GLY A 103 4.71 2.20 30.86
C GLY A 103 3.38 2.81 31.30
N PHE A 104 2.30 2.64 30.55
CA PHE A 104 0.97 3.02 31.00
C PHE A 104 0.17 1.80 31.47
N PRO A 105 -0.28 1.77 32.74
CA PRO A 105 -1.06 0.66 33.25
C PRO A 105 -2.37 0.57 32.45
N TYR A 106 -2.69 -0.65 32.05
CA TYR A 106 -3.93 -1.06 31.41
C TYR A 106 -5.16 -0.56 32.17
N PHE A 107 -5.62 0.66 31.87
CA PHE A 107 -6.98 1.05 32.19
C PHE A 107 -7.87 0.49 31.08
N SER A 108 -8.45 -0.68 31.36
CA SER A 108 -9.57 -1.24 30.60
C SER A 108 -10.55 -0.12 30.25
N GLY A 109 -11.02 -0.05 29.00
CA GLY A 109 -11.90 1.04 28.52
C GLY A 109 -13.13 1.32 29.40
N ALA A 110 -13.52 0.37 30.25
CA ALA A 110 -14.54 0.55 31.29
C ALA A 110 -14.22 1.67 32.29
N ALA A 111 -12.94 1.88 32.64
CA ALA A 111 -12.54 2.90 33.62
C ALA A 111 -12.64 4.32 33.06
N PHE A 112 -12.30 4.53 31.79
CA PHE A 112 -12.48 5.82 31.12
C PHE A 112 -13.97 6.18 30.99
N ALA A 113 -14.82 5.20 30.68
CA ALA A 113 -16.27 5.41 30.62
C ALA A 113 -16.86 5.80 32.00
N ALA A 114 -16.41 5.15 33.09
CA ALA A 114 -16.88 5.47 34.43
C ALA A 114 -16.47 6.88 34.89
N ALA A 115 -15.23 7.32 34.61
CA ALA A 115 -14.75 8.64 34.96
C ALA A 115 -15.48 9.77 34.19
N ALA A 116 -15.81 9.54 32.92
CA ALA A 116 -16.57 10.49 32.11
C ALA A 116 -18.02 10.65 32.60
N LEU A 117 -18.67 9.55 33.00
CA LEU A 117 -20.02 9.60 33.56
C LEU A 117 -20.04 10.31 34.93
N ALA A 118 -19.07 10.04 35.80
CA ALA A 118 -18.99 10.68 37.11
C ALA A 118 -18.81 12.20 37.02
N THR A 119 -17.95 12.68 36.10
CA THR A 119 -17.75 14.12 35.87
C THR A 119 -18.97 14.79 35.25
N ALA A 120 -19.67 14.12 34.32
CA ALA A 120 -20.93 14.62 33.77
C ALA A 120 -22.03 14.72 34.84
N MET A 121 -22.17 13.71 35.70
CA MET A 121 -23.15 13.70 36.79
C MET A 121 -22.83 14.74 37.86
N ALA A 122 -21.56 14.94 38.20
CA ALA A 122 -21.13 16.01 39.11
C ALA A 122 -21.42 17.40 38.51
N GLY A 123 -21.18 17.60 37.22
CA GLY A 123 -21.52 18.83 36.50
C GLY A 123 -23.03 19.12 36.51
N LEU A 124 -23.87 18.10 36.26
CA LEU A 124 -25.32 18.22 36.34
C LEU A 124 -25.81 18.49 37.77
N TYR A 125 -25.21 17.83 38.77
CA TYR A 125 -25.53 18.05 40.17
C TYR A 125 -25.22 19.49 40.61
N LEU A 126 -24.03 20.00 40.28
CA LEU A 126 -23.65 21.39 40.60
C LEU A 126 -24.53 22.40 39.85
N ARG A 127 -24.93 22.11 38.61
CA ARG A 127 -25.84 22.96 37.84
C ARG A 127 -27.25 22.99 38.41
N LYS A 128 -27.75 21.87 38.93
CA LYS A 128 -29.04 21.81 39.64
C LYS A 128 -28.98 22.60 40.94
N ARG A 129 -27.91 22.44 41.73
CA ARG A 129 -27.75 23.16 43.00
C ARG A 129 -27.69 24.69 42.84
N ARG A 130 -27.14 25.19 41.72
CA ARG A 130 -27.14 26.63 41.38
C ARG A 130 -28.51 27.19 40.95
N ARG A 131 -29.50 26.33 40.65
CA ARG A 131 -30.86 26.77 40.30
C ARG A 131 -31.82 26.79 41.49
N GLU A 132 -31.46 26.12 42.58
CA GLU A 132 -32.29 25.94 43.78
C GLU A 132 -31.89 26.85 44.96
N GLY A 133 -30.86 27.70 44.79
CA GLY A 133 -30.46 28.75 45.73
C GLY A 133 -30.37 30.09 45.03
#